data_AF-A0A958NKV5-F1
#
_entry.id   AF-A0A958NKV5-F1
#
_cell.length_a   1.000
_cell.length_b   1.000
_cell.length_c   1.000
_cell.angle_alpha   90.00
_cell.angle_beta   90.00
_cell.angle_gamma   90.00
#
_symmetry.space_group_name_H-M   'P 1'
#
loop_
_entity.id
_entity.type
_entity.pdbx_description
1 polymer ?
#
loop_
_entity_poly.entity_id
_entity_poly.type
_entity_poly.pdbx_seq_one_letter_code
_entity_poly.pdbx_strand_id
1 'polypeptide(L)'
;MTFTTVFLAAIIALIISKTRDIVLRNNLDAKKEKRVLIASILLILFLVTNATLPYPESLYWFIGLGIVSAILILSYSVVKKEFKRFMALKTKEKVQNILFYSLLVVVTNIYL
;
A
#
# COMPACT_ATOMS: atom_id res chain seq x y z
N MET A 1 19.91 -8.72 4.42
CA MET A 1 20.37 -7.90 3.27
C MET A 1 19.84 -8.42 1.95
N THR A 2 20.37 -9.51 1.36
CA THR A 2 19.91 -9.99 0.02
C THR A 2 18.42 -10.40 0.01
N PHE A 3 17.98 -11.19 1.00
CA PHE A 3 16.55 -11.54 1.14
C PHE A 3 15.66 -10.33 1.37
N THR A 4 16.09 -9.41 2.25
CA THR A 4 15.40 -8.14 2.53
C THR A 4 15.18 -7.32 1.26
N THR A 5 16.20 -7.20 0.41
CA THR A 5 16.12 -6.47 -0.86
C THR A 5 15.16 -7.14 -1.85
N VAL A 6 15.16 -8.49 -1.92
CA VAL A 6 14.25 -9.25 -2.79
C VAL A 6 12.80 -9.07 -2.34
N PHE A 7 12.52 -9.17 -1.04
CA PHE A 7 11.16 -8.95 -0.50
C PHE A 7 10.70 -7.50 -0.67
N LEU A 8 11.58 -6.53 -0.43
CA LEU A 8 11.29 -5.11 -0.64
C LEU A 8 10.94 -4.84 -2.11
N ALA A 9 11.70 -5.38 -3.06
CA ALA A 9 11.43 -5.26 -4.49
C ALA A 9 10.08 -5.90 -4.86
N ALA A 10 9.74 -7.07 -4.29
CA ALA A 10 8.46 -7.73 -4.51
C ALA A 10 7.28 -6.91 -3.96
N ILE A 11 7.42 -6.31 -2.77
CA ILE A 11 6.40 -5.43 -2.18
C ILE A 11 6.21 -4.19 -3.05
N ILE A 12 7.29 -3.55 -3.51
CA ILE A 12 7.22 -2.39 -4.41
C ILE A 12 6.52 -2.75 -5.72
N ALA A 13 6.88 -3.89 -6.33
CA ALA A 13 6.22 -4.37 -7.54
C ALA A 13 4.72 -4.64 -7.33
N LEU A 14 4.34 -5.20 -6.19
CA LEU A 14 2.94 -5.41 -5.81
C LEU A 14 2.19 -4.08 -5.63
N ILE A 15 2.80 -3.09 -4.99
CA ILE A 15 2.22 -1.75 -4.83
C ILE A 15 1.96 -1.13 -6.20
N ILE A 16 2.94 -1.17 -7.11
CA ILE A 16 2.79 -0.62 -8.47
C ILE A 16 1.70 -1.36 -9.24
N SER A 17 1.71 -2.70 -9.23
CA SER A 17 0.71 -3.53 -9.90
C SER A 17 -0.70 -3.23 -9.39
N LYS A 18 -0.90 -3.20 -8.07
CA LYS A 18 -2.21 -2.89 -7.48
C LYS A 18 -2.65 -1.45 -7.72
N THR A 19 -1.73 -0.51 -7.72
CA THR A 19 -2.02 0.88 -8.07
C THR A 19 -2.58 0.96 -9.49
N ARG A 20 -1.93 0.32 -10.46
CA ARG A 20 -2.39 0.26 -11.85
C ARG A 20 -3.76 -0.40 -11.97
N ASP A 21 -3.97 -1.54 -11.29
CA ASP A 21 -5.27 -2.22 -11.26
C ASP A 21 -6.39 -1.30 -10.74
N ILE A 22 -6.14 -0.52 -9.69
CA ILE A 22 -7.12 0.39 -9.09
C ILE A 22 -7.44 1.52 -10.06
N VAL A 23 -6.42 2.12 -10.69
CA VAL A 23 -6.58 3.22 -11.65
C VAL A 23 -7.44 2.77 -12.83
N LEU A 24 -7.06 1.67 -13.49
CA LEU A 24 -7.76 1.15 -14.67
C LEU A 24 -9.19 0.74 -14.34
N ARG A 25 -9.39 0.04 -13.21
CA ARG A 25 -10.70 -0.50 -12.85
C ARG A 25 -11.69 0.57 -12.40
N ASN A 26 -11.23 1.63 -11.75
CA ASN A 26 -12.10 2.73 -11.33
C ASN A 26 -12.30 3.80 -12.40
N ASN A 27 -11.61 3.69 -13.54
CA ASN A 27 -11.58 4.67 -14.62
C ASN A 27 -11.41 6.09 -14.05
N LEU A 28 -10.32 6.28 -13.31
CA LEU A 28 -10.09 7.52 -12.57
C LEU A 28 -9.85 8.70 -13.51
N ASP A 29 -10.38 9.86 -13.15
CA ASP A 29 -10.00 11.12 -13.79
C ASP A 29 -8.53 11.45 -13.47
N ALA A 30 -7.86 12.15 -14.39
CA ALA A 30 -6.43 12.46 -14.29
C ALA A 30 -6.03 13.09 -12.94
N LYS A 31 -6.91 13.89 -12.32
CA LYS A 31 -6.66 14.48 -11.00
C LYS A 31 -6.65 13.44 -9.88
N LYS A 32 -7.59 12.48 -9.88
CA LYS A 32 -7.63 11.39 -8.90
C LYS A 32 -6.53 10.37 -9.14
N GLU A 33 -6.25 10.03 -10.39
CA GLU A 33 -5.13 9.18 -10.76
C GLU A 33 -3.81 9.73 -10.22
N LYS A 34 -3.53 11.03 -10.46
CA LYS A 34 -2.33 11.69 -9.93
C LYS A 34 -2.23 11.60 -8.40
N ARG A 35 -3.35 11.76 -7.68
CA ARG A 35 -3.37 11.65 -6.21
C ARG A 35 -3.07 10.23 -5.71
N VAL A 36 -3.61 9.21 -6.39
CA VAL A 36 -3.34 7.81 -6.08
C VAL A 36 -1.88 7.47 -6.39
N LEU A 37 -1.32 7.96 -7.49
CA LEU A 37 0.11 7.77 -7.81
C LEU A 37 1.02 8.42 -6.77
N ILE A 38 0.73 9.65 -6.34
CA ILE A 38 1.48 10.32 -5.26
C ILE A 38 1.42 9.50 -3.97
N ALA A 39 0.24 8.99 -3.60
CA ALA A 39 0.05 8.12 -2.44
C ALA A 39 0.92 6.85 -2.53
N SER A 40 0.93 6.18 -3.68
CA SER A 40 1.75 4.98 -3.89
C SER A 40 3.25 5.27 -3.85
N ILE A 41 3.69 6.41 -4.41
CA ILE A 41 5.10 6.83 -4.36
C ILE A 41 5.52 7.14 -2.91
N LEU A 42 4.68 7.83 -2.12
CA LEU A 42 4.95 8.10 -0.70
C LEU A 42 5.11 6.80 0.09
N LEU A 43 4.26 5.81 -0.18
CA LEU A 43 4.37 4.49 0.46
C LEU A 43 5.68 3.77 0.07
N ILE A 44 6.07 3.80 -1.20
CA ILE A 44 7.32 3.20 -1.68
C ILE A 44 8.52 3.89 -1.04
N LEU A 45 8.54 5.23 -1.01
CA LEU A 45 9.60 6.01 -0.39
C LEU A 45 9.74 5.65 1.09
N PHE A 46 8.63 5.55 1.82
CA PHE A 46 8.65 5.12 3.22
C PHE A 46 9.30 3.76 3.41
N LEU A 47 8.91 2.76 2.61
CA LEU A 47 9.46 1.41 2.71
C LEU A 47 10.96 1.39 2.40
N VAL A 48 11.39 2.10 1.36
CA VAL A 48 12.82 2.21 1.02
C VAL A 48 13.58 2.92 2.14
N THR A 49 13.06 4.03 2.66
CA THR A 49 13.68 4.77 3.76
C THR A 49 13.77 3.94 5.03
N ASN A 50 12.72 3.19 5.38
CA ASN A 50 12.70 2.30 6.54
C ASN A 50 13.75 1.19 6.43
N ALA A 51 13.95 0.63 5.23
CA ALA A 51 14.94 -0.41 5.01
C ALA A 51 16.40 0.12 4.93
N THR A 52 16.62 1.42 4.70
CA THR A 52 17.96 1.96 4.38
C THR A 52 18.52 2.91 5.44
N LEU A 53 17.67 3.66 6.14
CA LEU A 53 18.12 4.60 7.17
C LEU A 53 18.00 3.97 8.57
N PRO A 54 18.89 4.28 9.51
CA PRO A 54 18.80 3.80 10.89
C PRO A 54 18.11 4.85 11.77
N TYR A 55 16.82 5.12 11.54
CA TYR A 55 16.05 5.97 12.45
C TYR A 55 15.54 5.22 13.68
N PRO A 56 15.25 5.92 14.79
CA PRO A 56 14.56 5.33 15.92
C PRO A 56 13.18 4.80 15.54
N GLU A 57 12.77 3.65 16.09
CA GLU A 57 11.48 3.02 15.80
C GLU A 57 10.28 3.98 16.00
N SER A 58 10.31 4.80 17.04
CA SER A 58 9.26 5.79 17.31
C SER A 58 9.08 6.80 16.18
N LEU A 59 10.18 7.20 15.52
CA LEU A 59 10.14 8.09 14.37
C LEU A 59 9.57 7.39 13.14
N TYR A 60 9.89 6.10 12.94
CA TYR A 60 9.29 5.30 11.88
C TYR A 60 7.78 5.15 12.02
N TRP A 61 7.31 4.87 13.23
CA TRP A 61 5.88 4.81 13.52
C TRP A 61 5.19 6.16 13.29
N PHE A 62 5.82 7.26 13.71
CA PHE A 62 5.29 8.61 13.49
C PHE A 62 5.17 8.94 12.00
N ILE A 63 6.24 8.72 11.22
CA ILE A 63 6.25 8.97 9.77
C ILE A 63 5.26 8.03 9.07
N GLY A 64 5.24 6.74 9.43
CA GLY A 64 4.34 5.75 8.88
C GLY A 64 2.87 6.12 9.07
N LEU A 65 2.48 6.53 10.28
CA LEU A 65 1.12 7.01 10.56
C LEU A 65 0.78 8.29 9.77
N GLY A 66 1.74 9.21 9.63
CA GLY A 66 1.59 10.41 8.80
C GLY A 66 1.32 10.07 7.34
N ILE A 67 2.06 9.11 6.78
CA ILE A 67 1.92 8.65 5.40
C ILE A 67 0.59 7.92 5.19
N VAL A 68 0.21 7.02 6.10
CA VAL A 68 -1.10 6.34 6.05
C VAL A 68 -2.23 7.38 6.06
N SER A 69 -2.15 8.38 6.93
CA SER A 69 -3.14 9.47 7.00
C SER A 69 -3.20 10.28 5.70
N ALA A 70 -2.04 10.64 5.13
CA ALA A 70 -1.95 11.35 3.87
C ALA A 70 -2.54 10.54 2.70
N ILE A 71 -2.24 9.24 2.62
CA ILE A 71 -2.78 8.33 1.61
C ILE A 71 -4.30 8.26 1.70
N LEU A 72 -4.84 8.10 2.91
CA LEU A 72 -6.27 8.06 3.16
C LEU A 72 -6.95 9.36 2.71
N ILE A 73 -6.38 10.51 3.04
CA ILE A 73 -6.94 11.82 2.64
C ILE A 73 -6.88 12.01 1.12
N LEU A 74 -5.73 11.75 0.50
CA LEU A 74 -5.52 11.94 -0.95
C LEU A 74 -6.41 11.01 -1.79
N SER A 75 -6.63 9.80 -1.31
CA SER A 75 -7.30 8.73 -2.05
C SER A 75 -8.67 8.35 -1.48
N TYR A 76 -9.23 9.11 -0.54
CA TYR A 76 -10.44 8.74 0.21
C TYR A 76 -11.60 8.31 -0.69
N SER A 77 -11.88 9.07 -1.74
CA SER A 77 -12.96 8.77 -2.69
C SER A 77 -12.76 7.44 -3.44
N VAL A 78 -11.50 7.07 -3.70
CA VAL A 78 -11.12 5.80 -4.36
C VAL A 78 -11.17 4.66 -3.35
N VAL A 79 -10.62 4.86 -2.15
CA VAL A 79 -10.69 3.91 -1.03
C VAL A 79 -12.14 3.57 -0.71
N LYS A 80 -13.04 4.55 -0.67
CA LYS A 80 -14.47 4.34 -0.45
C LYS A 80 -15.11 3.48 -1.53
N LYS A 81 -14.74 3.66 -2.81
CA LYS A 81 -15.23 2.82 -3.92
C LYS A 81 -14.71 1.39 -3.81
N GLU A 82 -13.42 1.24 -3.55
CA GLU A 82 -12.78 -0.08 -3.36
C GLU A 82 -13.35 -0.83 -2.16
N PHE A 83 -13.63 -0.12 -1.05
CA PHE A 83 -14.26 -0.70 0.13
C PHE A 83 -15.68 -1.18 -0.14
N LYS A 84 -16.49 -0.39 -0.85
CA LYS A 84 -17.82 -0.82 -1.30
C LYS A 84 -17.75 -2.08 -2.18
N ARG A 85 -16.80 -2.12 -3.11
CA ARG A 85 -16.58 -3.31 -3.95
C ARG A 85 -16.19 -4.52 -3.10
N PHE A 86 -15.26 -4.35 -2.17
CA PHE A 86 -14.84 -5.41 -1.27
C PHE A 86 -16.02 -5.97 -0.48
N MET A 87 -16.91 -5.11 0.02
CA MET A 87 -18.12 -5.53 0.72
C MET A 87 -19.13 -6.26 -0.17
N ALA A 88 -19.11 -6.01 -1.49
CA ALA A 88 -19.95 -6.71 -2.46
C ALA A 88 -19.39 -8.09 -2.91
N LEU A 89 -18.13 -8.42 -2.59
CA LEU A 89 -17.54 -9.72 -2.94
C LEU A 89 -18.19 -10.88 -2.17
N LYS A 90 -18.13 -12.08 -2.76
CA LYS A 90 -18.55 -13.32 -2.09
C LYS A 90 -17.63 -13.62 -0.91
N THR A 91 -18.14 -14.28 0.13
CA THR A 91 -17.39 -14.57 1.36
C THR A 91 -16.06 -15.27 1.10
N LYS A 92 -16.02 -16.23 0.16
CA LYS A 92 -14.79 -16.93 -0.25
C LYS A 92 -13.72 -15.98 -0.78
N GLU A 93 -14.10 -15.04 -1.63
CA GLU A 93 -13.19 -14.05 -2.24
C GLU A 93 -12.72 -13.01 -1.22
N LYS A 94 -13.57 -12.63 -0.27
CA LYS A 94 -13.20 -11.75 0.86
C LYS A 94 -12.13 -12.40 1.72
N VAL A 95 -12.33 -13.66 2.11
CA VAL A 95 -11.37 -14.42 2.94
C VAL A 95 -10.03 -14.55 2.23
N GLN A 96 -10.03 -14.87 0.93
CA GLN A 96 -8.79 -14.95 0.15
C GLN A 96 -8.02 -13.61 0.13
N ASN A 97 -8.73 -12.50 -0.07
CA ASN A 97 -8.10 -11.17 -0.03
C ASN A 97 -7.55 -10.84 1.36
N ILE A 98 -8.31 -11.11 2.43
CA ILE A 98 -7.84 -10.87 3.81
C ILE A 98 -6.57 -11.68 4.07
N LEU A 99 -6.57 -12.97 3.76
CA LEU A 99 -5.39 -13.82 3.94
C LEU A 99 -4.18 -13.30 3.15
N PHE A 100 -4.39 -12.88 1.90
CA PHE A 100 -3.34 -12.30 1.07
C PHE A 100 -2.76 -11.01 1.66
N TYR A 101 -3.61 -10.06 2.06
CA TYR A 101 -3.16 -8.80 2.65
C TYR A 101 -2.52 -8.98 4.03
N SER A 102 -3.07 -9.87 4.87
CA SER A 102 -2.47 -10.21 6.16
C SER A 102 -1.09 -10.83 5.99
N LEU A 103 -0.92 -11.75 5.02
CA LEU A 103 0.37 -12.33 4.70
C LEU A 103 1.37 -11.25 4.27
N LEU A 104 0.94 -10.30 3.43
CA LEU A 104 1.78 -9.18 3.00
C LEU A 104 2.24 -8.32 4.18
N VAL A 105 1.35 -8.03 5.13
CA VAL A 105 1.69 -7.27 6.35
C VAL A 105 2.71 -8.02 7.20
N VAL A 106 2.51 -9.33 7.43
CA VAL A 106 3.43 -10.16 8.20
C VAL A 106 4.81 -10.23 7.53
N VAL A 107 4.85 -10.45 6.21
CA VAL A 107 6.11 -10.43 5.44
C VAL A 107 6.79 -9.07 5.54
N THR A 108 6.04 -7.97 5.47
CA THR A 108 6.60 -6.64 5.62
C THR A 108 7.21 -6.46 7.01
N ASN A 109 6.54 -6.89 8.09
CA ASN A 109 7.01 -6.73 9.46
C ASN A 109 8.18 -7.65 9.85
N ILE A 110 8.29 -8.83 9.24
CA ILE A 110 9.41 -9.75 9.52
C ILE A 110 10.70 -9.29 8.83
N TYR A 111 10.58 -8.67 7.65
CA TYR A 111 11.74 -8.35 6.80
C TYR A 111 12.13 -6.86 6.79
N LEU A 112 11.24 -5.95 7.19
CA LEU A 112 11.54 -4.53 7.49
C LEU A 112 11.44 -4.29 8.99
#